data_AF-Q4MZP0-F1
#
_entry.id   AF-Q4MZP0-F1
#
_cell.length_a   1.000
_cell.length_b   1.000
_cell.length_c   1.000
_cell.angle_alpha   90.00
_cell.angle_beta   90.00
_cell.angle_gamma   90.00
#
_symmetry.space_group_name_H-M   'P 1'
#
loop_
_entity.id
_entity.type
_entity.pdbx_description
1 polymer ?
#
loop_
_entity_poly.entity_id
_entity_poly.type
_entity_poly.pdbx_seq_one_letter_code
_entity_poly.pdbx_strand_id
1 'polypeptide(L)'
;MVRKEYEHKAKLVNGLPVLYCKFGKNKPWVNITSTRPSITLFTFTDSDNITHSISECDITLNELVIKIVFKFDVTQISFANQIIWRFCECFWSGYPRFILFDLVKNKFKLVFDHGIERRLETKFTVVGRECGGVVDIAKYETRAGSDFLIFTIKDKLSLVRQGDEVIWERLPHEPHPYKMLIDVETEERILLCDDRFFVCRRENGVITRDSHTFTPLLKEMLSNFERHLNKN
;
A
#
# COMPACT_ATOMS: atom_id res chain seq x y z
N MET A 1 6.23 37.42 6.40
CA MET A 1 5.99 36.45 7.49
C MET A 1 7.28 35.65 7.67
N VAL A 2 8.03 35.88 8.75
CA VAL A 2 9.33 35.21 8.97
C VAL A 2 9.06 33.75 9.33
N ARG A 3 9.52 32.79 8.51
CA ARG A 3 9.51 31.37 8.88
C ARG A 3 10.34 31.23 10.15
N LYS A 4 9.70 30.94 11.28
CA LYS A 4 10.42 30.50 12.49
C LYS A 4 11.16 29.21 12.12
N GLU A 5 12.48 29.22 12.25
CA GLU A 5 13.28 28.02 12.09
C GLU A 5 12.94 27.05 13.22
N TYR A 6 12.57 25.82 12.86
CA TYR A 6 12.29 24.74 13.80
C TYR A 6 13.27 23.61 13.52
N GLU A 7 14.10 23.27 14.50
CA GLU A 7 15.03 22.14 14.40
C GLU A 7 14.39 20.90 15.04
N HIS A 8 14.61 19.73 14.45
CA HIS A 8 14.14 18.44 14.97
C HIS A 8 15.30 17.51 15.24
N LYS A 9 15.16 16.66 16.25
CA LYS A 9 16.05 15.51 16.49
C LYS A 9 15.25 14.36 17.08
N ALA A 10 15.65 13.14 16.79
CA ALA A 10 15.04 11.95 17.36
C ALA A 10 16.10 11.03 17.96
N LYS A 11 15.67 10.15 18.86
CA LYS A 11 16.47 9.02 19.36
C LYS A 11 15.55 7.85 19.66
N LEU A 12 16.11 6.65 19.71
CA LEU A 12 15.43 5.48 20.25
C LEU A 12 15.63 5.43 21.77
N VAL A 13 14.55 5.22 22.52
CA VAL A 13 14.56 4.96 23.96
C VAL A 13 13.77 3.68 24.17
N ASN A 14 14.43 2.62 24.67
CA ASN A 14 13.84 1.28 24.81
C ASN A 14 13.22 0.77 23.49
N GLY A 15 13.91 0.99 22.37
CA GLY A 15 13.44 0.60 21.04
C GLY A 15 12.33 1.48 20.45
N LEU A 16 11.82 2.47 21.17
CA LEU A 16 10.74 3.35 20.70
C LEU A 16 11.25 4.74 20.32
N PRO A 17 10.70 5.38 19.27
CA PRO A 17 11.08 6.72 18.87
C PRO A 17 10.69 7.76 19.91
N VAL A 18 11.62 8.66 20.21
CA VAL A 18 11.36 9.89 20.97
C VAL A 18 11.80 11.09 20.12
N LEU A 19 10.83 11.93 19.76
CA LEU A 19 11.01 13.11 18.91
C LEU A 19 11.09 14.39 19.74
N TYR A 20 12.08 15.23 19.44
CA TYR A 20 12.26 16.54 20.04
C TYR A 20 12.21 17.63 18.98
N CYS A 21 11.69 18.80 19.37
CA CYS A 21 11.65 20.00 18.55
C CYS A 21 12.20 21.20 19.32
N LYS A 22 12.87 22.11 18.61
CA LYS A 22 13.42 23.35 19.18
C LYS A 22 12.89 24.54 18.39
N PHE A 23 12.24 25.47 19.10
CA PHE A 23 11.51 26.60 18.52
C PHE A 23 12.35 27.89 18.49
N GLY A 24 13.45 27.86 17.73
CA GLY A 24 14.35 29.00 17.53
C GLY A 24 15.69 28.90 18.30
N LYS A 25 16.62 29.80 17.94
CA LYS A 25 17.96 29.86 18.51
C LYS A 25 17.90 30.08 20.04
N ASN A 26 18.68 29.32 20.80
CA ASN A 26 18.76 29.35 22.27
C ASN A 26 17.48 28.93 23.03
N LYS A 27 16.50 28.30 22.38
CA LYS A 27 15.38 27.65 23.09
C LYS A 27 15.72 26.21 23.49
N PRO A 28 15.14 25.71 24.60
CA PRO A 28 15.31 24.31 25.00
C PRO A 28 14.66 23.37 23.98
N TRP A 29 15.14 22.12 23.94
CA TRP A 29 14.49 21.04 23.23
C TRP A 29 13.25 20.59 23.98
N VAL A 30 12.12 20.50 23.28
CA VAL A 30 10.83 20.03 23.81
C VAL A 30 10.54 18.65 23.24
N ASN A 31 10.20 17.69 24.11
CA ASN A 31 9.73 16.38 23.67
C ASN A 31 8.31 16.52 23.10
N ILE A 32 8.14 16.18 21.82
CA ILE A 32 6.87 16.25 21.10
C ILE A 32 6.40 14.87 20.62
N THR A 33 6.91 13.79 21.21
CA THR A 33 6.61 12.41 20.79
C THR A 33 5.11 12.10 20.82
N SER A 34 4.38 12.63 21.80
CA SER A 34 2.92 12.48 21.91
C SER A 34 2.14 13.08 20.74
N THR A 35 2.77 13.91 19.91
CA THR A 35 2.17 14.46 18.69
C THR A 35 2.30 13.53 17.48
N ARG A 36 2.79 12.30 17.68
CA ARG A 36 2.97 11.28 16.65
C ARG A 36 2.19 10.00 16.99
N PRO A 37 1.70 9.27 15.98
CA PRO A 37 1.13 7.95 16.17
C PRO A 37 2.14 7.02 16.84
N SER A 38 1.69 6.23 17.82
CA SER A 38 2.54 5.23 18.44
C SER A 38 2.70 4.02 17.52
N ILE A 39 3.94 3.68 17.17
CA ILE A 39 4.25 2.50 16.37
C ILE A 39 3.88 1.18 17.10
N THR A 40 3.65 1.23 18.41
CA THR A 40 3.18 0.07 19.19
C THR A 40 1.76 -0.34 18.88
N LEU A 41 1.02 0.49 18.14
CA LEU A 41 -0.35 0.19 17.71
C LEU A 41 -0.38 -0.69 16.45
N PHE A 42 0.77 -0.98 15.83
CA PHE A 42 0.84 -1.92 14.72
C PHE A 42 0.74 -3.37 15.19
N THR A 43 -0.03 -4.15 14.45
CA THR A 43 0.01 -5.61 14.45
C THR A 43 0.11 -6.12 13.02
N PHE A 44 0.72 -7.29 12.86
CA PHE A 44 1.03 -7.87 11.57
C PHE A 44 0.54 -9.31 11.54
N THR A 45 -0.12 -9.74 10.48
CA THR A 45 -0.50 -11.15 10.28
C THR A 45 0.37 -11.75 9.20
N ASP A 46 0.87 -12.96 9.41
CA ASP A 46 1.70 -13.69 8.43
C ASP A 46 0.87 -14.63 7.54
N SER A 47 1.55 -15.46 6.72
CA SER A 47 0.90 -16.44 5.85
C SER A 47 0.23 -17.61 6.58
N ASP A 48 0.65 -17.88 7.82
CA ASP A 48 0.10 -18.95 8.66
C ASP A 48 -1.03 -18.44 9.57
N ASN A 49 -1.49 -17.19 9.34
CA ASN A 49 -2.48 -16.47 10.15
C ASN A 49 -2.03 -16.22 11.61
N ILE A 50 -0.73 -16.25 11.87
CA ILE A 50 -0.16 -15.87 13.16
C ILE A 50 -0.09 -14.35 13.23
N THR A 51 -0.50 -13.79 14.37
CA THR A 51 -0.45 -12.34 14.61
C THR A 51 0.79 -11.98 15.41
N HIS A 52 1.61 -11.11 14.86
CA HIS A 52 2.83 -10.57 15.42
C HIS A 52 2.65 -9.12 15.87
N SER A 53 3.46 -8.75 16.84
CA SER A 53 3.55 -7.40 17.40
C SER A 53 4.80 -6.66 16.91
N ILE A 54 4.85 -5.36 17.15
CA ILE A 54 6.03 -4.54 16.79
C ILE A 54 7.33 -5.00 17.48
N SER A 55 7.25 -5.65 18.64
CA SER A 55 8.43 -6.13 19.37
C SER A 55 9.17 -7.28 18.69
N GLU A 56 8.53 -7.93 17.71
CA GLU A 56 9.13 -9.00 16.91
C GLU A 56 9.84 -8.46 15.67
N CYS A 57 9.74 -7.16 15.41
CA CYS A 57 10.39 -6.46 14.29
C CYS A 57 11.72 -5.82 14.71
N ASP A 58 12.64 -5.64 13.76
CA ASP A 58 13.82 -4.81 14.01
C ASP A 58 13.50 -3.34 13.75
N ILE A 59 13.83 -2.48 14.72
CA ILE A 59 13.54 -1.04 14.65
C ILE A 59 14.86 -0.28 14.64
N THR A 60 15.05 0.51 13.59
CA THR A 60 16.21 1.42 13.46
C THR A 60 15.73 2.85 13.25
N LEU A 61 16.57 3.81 13.64
CA LEU A 61 16.34 5.24 13.40
C LEU A 61 17.48 5.77 12.55
N ASN A 62 17.15 6.29 11.37
CA ASN A 62 18.07 7.05 10.54
C ASN A 62 17.62 8.50 10.52
N GLU A 63 18.38 9.38 11.18
CA GLU A 63 18.05 10.78 11.44
C GLU A 63 16.66 10.98 12.09
N LEU A 64 15.63 11.22 11.27
CA LEU A 64 14.25 11.48 11.67
C LEU A 64 13.27 10.47 11.05
N VAL A 65 13.78 9.39 10.46
CA VAL A 65 12.99 8.32 9.84
C VAL A 65 13.20 7.02 10.60
N ILE A 66 12.11 6.47 11.11
CA ILE A 66 12.09 5.14 11.72
C ILE A 66 11.90 4.09 10.64
N LYS A 67 12.70 3.03 10.67
CA LYS A 67 12.56 1.86 9.80
C LYS A 67 12.23 0.64 10.66
N ILE A 68 11.07 0.04 10.39
CA ILE A 68 10.55 -1.18 11.05
C ILE A 68 10.70 -2.31 10.04
N VAL A 69 11.60 -3.26 10.29
CA VAL A 69 11.90 -4.37 9.37
C VAL A 69 11.17 -5.64 9.80
N PHE A 70 10.48 -6.26 8.84
CA PHE A 70 9.77 -7.52 9.04
C PHE A 70 10.73 -8.71 8.87
N LYS A 71 10.57 -9.71 9.74
CA LYS A 71 11.33 -10.98 9.70
C LYS A 71 10.49 -12.16 9.20
N PHE A 72 9.28 -11.87 8.73
CA PHE A 72 8.26 -12.83 8.32
C PHE A 72 7.46 -12.22 7.17
N ASP A 73 6.79 -13.06 6.40
CA ASP A 73 6.02 -12.66 5.23
C ASP A 73 4.65 -12.12 5.67
N VAL A 74 4.52 -10.78 5.70
CA VAL A 74 3.31 -10.12 6.18
C VAL A 74 2.22 -10.16 5.11
N THR A 75 1.07 -10.73 5.47
CA THR A 75 -0.13 -10.78 4.63
C THR A 75 -1.16 -9.70 4.99
N GLN A 76 -1.10 -9.16 6.21
CA GLN A 76 -2.00 -8.10 6.66
C GLN A 76 -1.31 -7.18 7.67
N ILE A 77 -1.58 -5.88 7.59
CA ILE A 77 -1.13 -4.89 8.58
C ILE A 77 -2.36 -4.24 9.20
N SER A 78 -2.40 -4.19 10.52
CA SER A 78 -3.39 -3.41 11.26
C SER A 78 -2.73 -2.32 12.08
N PHE A 79 -3.44 -1.22 12.29
CA PHE A 79 -3.04 -0.13 13.17
C PHE A 79 -4.21 0.21 14.10
N ALA A 80 -3.96 0.17 15.41
CA ALA A 80 -5.00 0.34 16.44
C ALA A 80 -6.22 -0.58 16.21
N ASN A 81 -5.97 -1.85 15.90
CA ASN A 81 -6.96 -2.90 15.61
C ASN A 81 -7.82 -2.67 14.34
N GLN A 82 -7.40 -1.75 13.46
CA GLN A 82 -8.04 -1.56 12.16
C GLN A 82 -7.09 -2.01 11.06
N ILE A 83 -7.59 -2.83 10.13
CA ILE A 83 -6.79 -3.33 9.01
C ILE A 83 -6.57 -2.19 8.03
N ILE A 84 -5.31 -1.80 7.83
CA ILE A 84 -4.90 -0.68 6.96
C ILE A 84 -4.26 -1.14 5.64
N TRP A 85 -3.93 -2.43 5.53
CA TRP A 85 -3.33 -2.99 4.33
C TRP A 85 -3.50 -4.51 4.30
N ARG A 86 -3.76 -5.06 3.11
CA ARG A 86 -3.79 -6.50 2.85
C ARG A 86 -2.98 -6.86 1.61
N PHE A 87 -2.27 -7.99 1.67
CA PHE A 87 -1.49 -8.50 0.55
C PHE A 87 -2.33 -8.71 -0.71
N CYS A 88 -3.56 -9.22 -0.58
CA CYS A 88 -4.43 -9.47 -1.74
C CYS A 88 -4.82 -8.22 -2.52
N GLU A 89 -4.70 -7.02 -1.93
CA GLU A 89 -5.04 -5.76 -2.59
C GLU A 89 -3.93 -5.28 -3.54
N CYS A 90 -2.69 -5.72 -3.34
CA CYS A 90 -1.53 -5.30 -4.15
C CYS A 90 -0.45 -6.40 -4.28
N PHE A 91 -0.87 -7.66 -4.37
CA PHE A 91 0.02 -8.84 -4.33
C PHE A 91 1.15 -8.82 -5.37
N TRP A 92 0.95 -8.13 -6.50
CA TRP A 92 1.96 -7.95 -7.55
C TRP A 92 3.13 -7.07 -7.11
N SER A 93 2.98 -6.34 -6.01
CA SER A 93 4.06 -5.57 -5.39
C SER A 93 5.03 -6.46 -4.60
N GLY A 94 4.71 -7.75 -4.40
CA GLY A 94 5.48 -8.67 -3.59
C GLY A 94 5.16 -8.55 -2.09
N TYR A 95 6.00 -9.14 -1.23
CA TYR A 95 5.82 -9.03 0.21
C TYR A 95 6.42 -7.72 0.73
N PRO A 96 5.75 -7.05 1.69
CA PRO A 96 6.35 -5.90 2.33
C PRO A 96 7.56 -6.33 3.15
N ARG A 97 8.63 -5.54 3.09
CA ARG A 97 9.88 -5.78 3.82
C ARG A 97 10.04 -4.90 5.04
N PHE A 98 9.59 -3.64 4.95
CA PHE A 98 9.66 -2.72 6.07
C PHE A 98 8.68 -1.55 5.93
N ILE A 99 8.37 -0.93 7.06
CA ILE A 99 7.69 0.37 7.13
C ILE A 99 8.73 1.46 7.39
N LEU A 100 8.65 2.56 6.65
CA LEU A 100 9.34 3.81 6.95
C LEU A 100 8.36 4.80 7.58
N PHE A 101 8.73 5.40 8.71
CA PHE A 101 7.95 6.44 9.36
C PHE A 101 8.77 7.72 9.47
N ASP A 102 8.40 8.71 8.66
CA ASP A 102 8.98 10.06 8.71
C ASP A 102 8.38 10.82 9.90
N LEU A 103 9.17 10.99 10.97
CA LEU A 103 8.74 11.62 12.21
C LEU A 103 8.46 13.12 12.05
N VAL A 104 8.95 13.80 11.02
CA VAL A 104 8.65 15.22 10.81
C VAL A 104 7.37 15.38 9.99
N LYS A 105 7.29 14.66 8.87
CA LYS A 105 6.13 14.69 7.98
C LYS A 105 4.92 13.95 8.54
N ASN A 106 5.13 13.11 9.56
CA ASN A 106 4.11 12.27 10.17
C ASN A 106 3.43 11.36 9.12
N LYS A 107 4.25 10.70 8.29
CA LYS A 107 3.81 9.86 7.17
C LYS A 107 4.48 8.50 7.25
N PHE A 108 3.70 7.45 7.06
CA PHE A 108 4.20 6.09 6.89
C PHE A 108 4.28 5.74 5.41
N LYS A 109 5.29 4.96 5.06
CA LYS A 109 5.43 4.29 3.78
C LYS A 109 5.67 2.82 4.02
N LEU A 110 5.05 1.98 3.20
CA LEU A 110 5.29 0.55 3.13
C LEU A 110 6.22 0.27 1.96
N VAL A 111 7.32 -0.44 2.20
CA VAL A 111 8.31 -0.75 1.17
C VAL A 111 8.36 -2.25 0.94
N PHE A 112 8.30 -2.65 -0.32
CA PHE A 112 8.21 -4.03 -0.77
C PHE A 112 9.55 -4.59 -1.24
N ASP A 113 9.64 -5.91 -1.36
CA ASP A 113 10.85 -6.65 -1.78
C ASP A 113 11.35 -6.28 -3.20
N HIS A 114 10.46 -5.86 -4.08
CA HIS A 114 10.79 -5.36 -5.42
C HIS A 114 11.14 -3.86 -5.46
N GLY A 115 11.28 -3.20 -4.30
CA GLY A 115 11.64 -1.78 -4.21
C GLY A 115 10.48 -0.81 -4.45
N ILE A 116 9.26 -1.32 -4.66
CA ILE A 116 8.04 -0.52 -4.72
C ILE A 116 7.81 0.10 -3.34
N GLU A 117 7.45 1.38 -3.32
CA GLU A 117 7.03 2.09 -2.11
C GLU A 117 5.56 2.50 -2.26
N ARG A 118 4.77 2.28 -1.21
CA ARG A 118 3.38 2.75 -1.12
C ARG A 118 3.17 3.60 0.11
N ARG A 119 2.26 4.55 0.06
CA ARG A 119 1.82 5.26 1.25
C ARG A 119 1.03 4.30 2.15
N LEU A 120 1.34 4.32 3.45
CA LEU A 120 0.57 3.57 4.44
C LEU A 120 -0.25 4.54 5.27
N GLU A 121 -1.56 4.60 5.04
CA GLU A 121 -2.42 5.53 5.76
C GLU A 121 -2.79 5.01 7.14
N THR A 122 -2.37 5.72 8.20
CA THR A 122 -2.73 5.39 9.59
C THR A 122 -3.87 6.25 10.14
N LYS A 123 -4.54 7.02 9.27
CA LYS A 123 -5.70 7.83 9.60
C LYS A 123 -6.88 7.32 8.79
N PHE A 124 -7.87 6.73 9.45
CA PHE A 124 -9.16 6.49 8.82
C PHE A 124 -10.04 7.73 8.97
N THR A 125 -10.61 8.16 7.86
CA THR A 125 -11.93 8.81 7.88
C THR A 125 -12.94 7.68 7.82
N VAL A 126 -13.62 7.40 8.94
CA VAL A 126 -14.74 6.45 8.94
C VAL A 126 -15.93 7.15 8.29
N VAL A 127 -16.36 6.67 7.11
CA VAL A 127 -17.67 6.99 6.55
C VAL A 127 -18.48 5.69 6.50
N GLY A 128 -19.40 5.51 7.44
CA GLY A 128 -20.56 4.60 7.29
C GLY A 128 -21.81 5.44 6.99
N ARG A 129 -22.92 4.95 6.43
CA ARG A 129 -23.45 3.59 6.25
C ARG A 129 -24.41 3.61 5.03
N GLU A 130 -24.59 2.48 4.33
CA GLU A 130 -25.66 2.31 3.33
C GLU A 130 -27.06 2.26 3.94
N CYS A 131 -28.04 2.81 3.21
CA CYS A 131 -29.46 2.42 3.21
C CYS A 131 -30.12 3.06 1.96
N GLY A 132 -30.64 2.25 1.01
CA GLY A 132 -31.53 2.79 -0.04
C GLY A 132 -31.58 2.12 -1.41
N GLY A 133 -30.74 1.13 -1.73
CA GLY A 133 -31.03 0.18 -2.82
C GLY A 133 -31.15 0.73 -4.25
N VAL A 134 -30.44 1.79 -4.65
CA VAL A 134 -30.16 2.13 -6.07
C VAL A 134 -28.82 2.88 -6.16
N VAL A 135 -28.00 2.57 -7.17
CA VAL A 135 -26.80 3.36 -7.51
C VAL A 135 -26.74 3.61 -9.03
N ASP A 136 -26.59 4.90 -9.37
CA ASP A 136 -26.48 5.47 -10.70
C ASP A 136 -25.00 5.78 -11.01
N ILE A 137 -24.49 5.20 -12.10
CA ILE A 137 -23.07 5.19 -12.47
C ILE A 137 -22.60 6.55 -13.03
N ALA A 138 -23.51 7.47 -13.39
CA ALA A 138 -23.14 8.79 -13.91
C ALA A 138 -22.66 9.79 -12.83
N LYS A 139 -22.68 9.42 -11.54
CA LYS A 139 -22.29 10.29 -10.40
C LYS A 139 -20.98 9.90 -9.70
N TYR A 140 -20.15 9.04 -10.28
CA TYR A 140 -18.86 8.68 -9.69
C TYR A 140 -17.76 9.68 -10.07
N GLU A 141 -17.64 10.75 -9.28
CA GLU A 141 -16.33 11.38 -9.07
C GLU A 141 -15.49 10.45 -8.19
N THR A 142 -14.21 10.28 -8.54
CA THR A 142 -13.21 9.51 -7.78
C THR A 142 -13.39 9.73 -6.28
N ARG A 143 -13.85 8.70 -5.57
CA ARG A 143 -13.82 8.74 -4.11
C ARG A 143 -12.35 8.80 -3.72
N ALA A 144 -11.95 9.89 -3.06
CA ALA A 144 -10.72 9.90 -2.30
C ALA A 144 -10.74 8.67 -1.38
N GLY A 145 -9.94 7.64 -1.67
CA GLY A 145 -9.84 6.45 -0.85
C GLY A 145 -9.77 5.08 -1.54
N SER A 146 -9.87 4.96 -2.87
CA SER A 146 -9.46 3.70 -3.53
C SER A 146 -8.29 3.93 -4.48
N ASP A 147 -7.12 3.43 -4.09
CA ASP A 147 -5.88 3.54 -4.87
C ASP A 147 -5.87 2.65 -6.12
N PHE A 148 -6.99 1.96 -6.41
CA PHE A 148 -7.12 1.04 -7.55
C PHE A 148 -8.41 1.31 -8.36
N LEU A 149 -8.31 1.18 -9.69
CA LEU A 149 -9.47 1.03 -10.57
C LEU A 149 -9.55 -0.43 -11.05
N ILE A 150 -10.75 -0.98 -11.09
CA ILE A 150 -11.00 -2.38 -11.46
C ILE A 150 -11.88 -2.43 -12.70
N PHE A 151 -11.45 -3.17 -13.72
CA PHE A 151 -12.18 -3.39 -14.96
C PHE A 151 -12.45 -4.88 -15.15
N THR A 152 -13.72 -5.27 -15.21
CA THR A 152 -14.09 -6.62 -15.63
C THR A 152 -14.22 -6.66 -17.15
N ILE A 153 -13.48 -7.56 -17.77
CA ILE A 153 -13.40 -7.67 -19.23
C ILE A 153 -14.37 -8.78 -19.65
N LYS A 154 -15.40 -8.40 -20.42
CA LYS A 154 -16.42 -9.35 -20.89
C LYS A 154 -16.05 -10.05 -22.20
N ASP A 155 -15.28 -9.36 -23.03
CA ASP A 155 -14.86 -9.86 -24.34
C ASP A 155 -13.37 -10.20 -24.37
N LYS A 156 -12.92 -10.84 -25.45
CA LYS A 156 -11.51 -11.20 -25.64
C LYS A 156 -10.66 -9.95 -25.84
N LEU A 157 -10.10 -9.41 -24.76
CA LEU A 157 -9.15 -8.30 -24.83
C LEU A 157 -7.84 -8.75 -25.48
N SER A 158 -7.38 -7.99 -26.47
CA SER A 158 -6.11 -8.23 -27.18
C SER A 158 -5.14 -7.05 -27.09
N LEU A 159 -5.60 -5.88 -26.65
CA LEU A 159 -4.82 -4.65 -26.67
C LEU A 159 -5.31 -3.69 -25.58
N VAL A 160 -4.37 -3.08 -24.85
CA VAL A 160 -4.60 -1.96 -23.92
C VAL A 160 -3.75 -0.79 -24.39
N ARG A 161 -4.38 0.38 -24.54
CA ARG A 161 -3.73 1.64 -24.92
C ARG A 161 -4.09 2.75 -23.96
N GLN A 162 -3.17 3.72 -23.82
CA GLN A 162 -3.42 4.98 -23.14
C GLN A 162 -3.02 6.12 -24.10
N GLY A 163 -4.01 6.79 -24.67
CA GLY A 163 -3.78 7.66 -25.83
C GLY A 163 -3.23 6.86 -27.01
N ASP A 164 -2.09 7.31 -27.56
CA ASP A 164 -1.42 6.66 -28.68
C ASP A 164 -0.46 5.53 -28.25
N GLU A 165 -0.19 5.40 -26.95
CA GLU A 165 0.77 4.44 -26.43
C GLU A 165 0.14 3.07 -26.18
N VAL A 166 0.83 2.01 -26.59
CA VAL A 166 0.45 0.62 -26.28
C VAL A 166 1.02 0.24 -24.92
N ILE A 167 0.12 -0.04 -23.97
CA ILE A 167 0.50 -0.46 -22.62
C ILE A 167 0.64 -1.98 -22.55
N TRP A 168 -0.22 -2.70 -23.26
CA TRP A 168 -0.16 -4.14 -23.33
C TRP A 168 -0.77 -4.62 -24.66
N GLU A 169 -0.13 -5.59 -25.29
CA GLU A 169 -0.67 -6.29 -26.45
C GLU A 169 -0.51 -7.79 -26.23
N ARG A 170 -1.57 -8.53 -26.54
CA ARG A 170 -1.60 -9.98 -26.39
C ARG A 170 -0.71 -10.62 -27.45
N LEU A 171 0.26 -11.42 -27.01
CA LEU A 171 1.06 -12.24 -27.90
C LEU A 171 0.29 -13.50 -28.33
N PRO A 172 0.65 -14.11 -29.47
CA PRO A 172 0.12 -15.41 -29.84
C PRO A 172 0.25 -16.42 -28.70
N HIS A 173 -0.80 -17.21 -28.46
CA HIS A 173 -0.92 -18.23 -27.39
C HIS A 173 -1.10 -17.72 -25.96
N GLU A 174 -1.09 -16.41 -25.73
CA GLU A 174 -1.40 -15.88 -24.41
C GLU A 174 -2.90 -15.96 -24.11
N PRO A 175 -3.25 -16.23 -22.84
CA PRO A 175 -4.65 -16.23 -22.42
C PRO A 175 -5.23 -14.82 -22.54
N HIS A 176 -6.56 -14.76 -22.69
CA HIS A 176 -7.26 -13.49 -22.62
C HIS A 176 -7.45 -13.10 -21.16
N PRO A 177 -7.14 -11.86 -20.78
CA PRO A 177 -7.43 -11.39 -19.44
C PRO A 177 -8.93 -11.23 -19.26
N TYR A 178 -9.43 -11.67 -18.11
CA TYR A 178 -10.83 -11.52 -17.71
C TYR A 178 -11.03 -10.29 -16.80
N LYS A 179 -9.93 -9.74 -16.26
CA LYS A 179 -9.96 -8.56 -15.39
C LYS A 179 -8.67 -7.75 -15.55
N MET A 180 -8.79 -6.44 -15.38
CA MET A 180 -7.66 -5.54 -15.30
C MET A 180 -7.76 -4.69 -14.03
N LEU A 181 -6.67 -4.56 -13.31
CA LEU A 181 -6.50 -3.63 -12.20
C LEU A 181 -5.57 -2.51 -12.65
N ILE A 182 -5.87 -1.30 -12.21
CA ILE A 182 -5.08 -0.10 -12.45
C ILE A 182 -4.73 0.41 -11.07
N ASP A 183 -3.45 0.36 -10.74
CA ASP A 183 -2.93 1.08 -9.61
C ASP A 183 -2.83 2.57 -9.95
N VAL A 184 -3.52 3.41 -9.18
CA VAL A 184 -3.52 4.87 -9.37
C VAL A 184 -2.29 5.49 -8.71
N GLU A 185 -1.74 4.87 -7.66
CA GLU A 185 -0.53 5.36 -6.97
C GLU A 185 0.73 5.07 -7.79
N THR A 186 0.87 3.84 -8.28
CA THR A 186 2.08 3.39 -9.01
C THR A 186 1.94 3.46 -10.53
N GLU A 187 0.74 3.74 -11.04
CA GLU A 187 0.39 3.65 -12.46
C GLU A 187 0.56 2.25 -13.08
N GLU A 188 0.74 1.21 -12.27
CA GLU A 188 0.84 -0.18 -12.74
C GLU A 188 -0.50 -0.69 -13.28
N ARG A 189 -0.45 -1.55 -14.30
CA ARG A 189 -1.61 -2.21 -14.90
C ARG A 189 -1.46 -3.71 -14.78
N ILE A 190 -2.44 -4.35 -14.15
CA ILE A 190 -2.40 -5.76 -13.82
C ILE A 190 -3.50 -6.45 -14.60
N LEU A 191 -3.12 -7.28 -15.57
CA LEU A 191 -4.07 -8.06 -16.38
C LEU A 191 -4.16 -9.48 -15.82
N LEU A 192 -5.30 -9.85 -15.26
CA LEU A 192 -5.56 -11.17 -14.69
C LEU A 192 -6.15 -12.10 -15.75
N CYS A 193 -5.53 -13.26 -15.91
CA CYS A 193 -5.97 -14.37 -16.76
C CYS A 193 -6.23 -15.61 -15.90
N ASP A 194 -6.70 -16.72 -16.47
CA ASP A 194 -7.06 -17.90 -15.65
C ASP A 194 -5.85 -18.57 -14.95
N ASP A 195 -4.68 -18.58 -15.60
CA ASP A 195 -3.48 -19.28 -15.13
C ASP A 195 -2.35 -18.34 -14.65
N ARG A 196 -2.40 -17.07 -15.06
CA ARG A 196 -1.34 -16.08 -14.83
C ARG A 196 -1.87 -14.66 -14.75
N PHE A 197 -1.01 -13.74 -14.37
CA PHE A 197 -1.25 -12.31 -14.52
C PHE A 197 -0.05 -11.63 -15.17
N PHE A 198 -0.32 -10.49 -15.79
CA PHE A 198 0.71 -9.62 -16.33
C PHE A 198 0.76 -8.33 -15.53
N VAL A 199 1.96 -7.84 -15.24
CA VAL A 199 2.19 -6.53 -14.63
C VAL A 199 2.84 -5.66 -15.68
N CYS A 200 2.15 -4.61 -16.09
CA CYS A 200 2.69 -3.60 -17.00
C CYS A 200 2.99 -2.35 -16.19
N ARG A 201 4.21 -1.83 -16.30
CA ARG A 201 4.67 -0.68 -15.52
C ARG A 201 5.58 0.21 -16.36
N ARG A 202 5.73 1.48 -15.99
CA ARG A 202 6.65 2.40 -16.66
C ARG A 202 7.97 2.46 -15.91
N GLU A 203 9.03 2.06 -16.58
CA GLU A 203 10.39 2.15 -16.05
C GLU A 203 11.23 3.01 -16.99
N ASN A 204 11.75 4.13 -16.47
CA ASN A 204 12.56 5.08 -17.24
C ASN A 204 11.91 5.56 -18.54
N GLY A 205 10.59 5.77 -18.51
CA GLY A 205 9.81 6.22 -19.67
C GLY A 205 9.33 5.10 -20.60
N VAL A 206 9.82 3.87 -20.43
CA VAL A 206 9.47 2.72 -21.26
C VAL A 206 8.46 1.83 -20.53
N ILE A 207 7.44 1.34 -21.24
CA ILE A 207 6.53 0.34 -20.69
C ILE A 207 7.23 -1.02 -20.70
N THR A 208 7.38 -1.61 -19.52
CA THR A 208 7.83 -2.99 -19.32
C THR A 208 6.65 -3.86 -18.95
N ARG A 209 6.79 -5.16 -19.23
CA ARG A 209 5.75 -6.17 -19.01
C ARG A 209 6.36 -7.42 -18.43
N ASP A 210 5.89 -7.81 -17.26
CA ASP A 210 6.23 -9.05 -16.59
C ASP A 210 5.06 -10.03 -16.62
N SER A 211 5.36 -11.33 -16.65
CA SER A 211 4.37 -12.42 -16.60
C SER A 211 4.61 -13.27 -15.36
N HIS A 212 3.55 -13.53 -14.60
CA HIS A 212 3.63 -14.26 -13.33
C HIS A 212 2.53 -15.31 -13.24
N THR A 213 2.86 -16.51 -12.78
CA THR A 213 1.87 -17.55 -12.49
C THR A 213 1.26 -17.35 -11.11
N PHE A 214 0.00 -17.75 -10.94
CA PHE A 214 -0.61 -17.73 -9.61
C PHE A 214 -0.10 -18.88 -8.74
N THR A 215 0.28 -18.57 -7.50
CA THR A 215 0.47 -19.57 -6.46
C THR A 215 -0.90 -20.06 -5.92
N PRO A 216 -1.00 -21.26 -5.33
CA PRO A 216 -2.24 -21.73 -4.71
C PRO A 216 -2.80 -20.75 -3.67
N LEU A 217 -1.93 -20.21 -2.82
CA LEU A 217 -2.27 -19.21 -1.82
C LEU A 217 -2.87 -17.95 -2.46
N LEU A 218 -2.25 -17.46 -3.54
CA LEU A 218 -2.74 -16.27 -4.25
C LEU A 218 -4.10 -16.51 -4.91
N LYS A 219 -4.34 -17.71 -5.49
CA LYS A 219 -5.66 -18.08 -6.04
C LYS A 219 -6.74 -18.08 -4.96
N GLU A 220 -6.44 -18.61 -3.78
CA GLU A 220 -7.36 -18.62 -2.65
C GLU A 220 -7.68 -17.20 -2.18
N MET A 221 -6.64 -16.37 -2.00
CA MET A 221 -6.80 -14.97 -1.58
C MET A 221 -7.61 -14.15 -2.57
N LEU A 222 -7.35 -14.28 -3.87
CA LEU A 222 -8.11 -13.61 -4.92
C LEU A 222 -9.56 -14.08 -4.96
N SER A 223 -9.79 -15.39 -4.82
CA SER A 223 -11.16 -15.94 -4.75
C SER A 223 -11.94 -15.37 -3.57
N ASN A 224 -11.30 -15.21 -2.40
CA ASN A 224 -11.91 -14.62 -1.23
C ASN A 224 -12.17 -13.11 -1.41
N PHE A 225 -11.22 -12.38 -1.99
CA PHE A 225 -11.38 -10.97 -2.33
C PHE A 225 -12.54 -10.74 -3.30
N GLU A 226 -12.64 -11.54 -4.36
CA GLU A 226 -13.74 -11.47 -5.33
C GLU A 226 -15.10 -11.78 -4.70
N ARG A 227 -15.17 -12.75 -3.78
CA ARG A 227 -16.39 -13.01 -3.00
C ARG A 227 -16.82 -11.82 -2.14
N HIS A 228 -15.86 -11.05 -1.62
CA HIS A 228 -16.17 -9.85 -0.84
C HIS A 228 -16.62 -8.68 -1.73
N LEU A 229 -16.03 -8.51 -2.92
CA LEU A 229 -16.47 -7.51 -3.89
C LEU A 229 -17.88 -7.79 -4.43
N ASN A 230 -18.25 -9.06 -4.60
CA ASN A 230 -19.56 -9.46 -5.15
C ASN A 230 -20.69 -9.52 -4.10
N LYS A 231 -20.40 -9.29 -2.81
CA LYS A 231 -21.39 -9.30 -1.72
C LYS A 231 -21.87 -7.90 -1.30
N ASN A 232 -21.28 -6.85 -1.87
CA ASN A 232 -21.68 -5.46 -1.71
C ASN A 232 -22.24 -4.95 -3.05
#